data_AF-K1SU72-F1
#
_entry.id   AF-K1SU72-F1
#
_cell.length_a   1.000
_cell.length_b   1.000
_cell.length_c   1.000
_cell.angle_alpha   90.00
_cell.angle_beta   90.00
_cell.angle_gamma   90.00
#
_symmetry.space_group_name_H-M   'P 1'
#
loop_
_entity.id
_entity.type
_entity.pdbx_description
1 polymer ?
#
loop_
_entity_poly.entity_id
_entity_poly.type
_entity_poly.pdbx_seq_one_letter_code
_entity_poly.pdbx_strand_id
1 'polypeptide(L)'
;MCNMMKEAGGINTKKASKIKDSQLFGIEFDREIFALACANMLIHKDGKTNLEHLDSRTQEACDWIKSKNITKVLMNPPFESKYGCLTIVENVLKNVPRNTKCAFILPDKKLEKDKKGKSFSNIALLRKS
;
A
#
# COMPACT_ATOMS: atom_id res chain seq x y z
N MET A 1 10.29 -11.44 4.08
CA MET A 1 9.79 -12.55 3.24
C MET A 1 10.24 -13.96 3.66
N CYS A 2 11.31 -14.12 4.46
CA CYS A 2 11.83 -15.43 4.86
C CYS A 2 10.79 -16.40 5.46
N ASN A 3 9.88 -15.93 6.33
CA ASN A 3 8.86 -16.80 6.92
C ASN A 3 7.79 -17.22 5.91
N MET A 4 7.33 -16.32 5.04
CA MET A 4 6.40 -16.66 3.95
C MET A 4 7.00 -17.68 2.98
N MET A 5 8.29 -17.56 2.67
CA MET A 5 8.99 -18.51 1.81
C MET A 5 9.17 -19.87 2.49
N LYS A 6 9.43 -19.90 3.80
CA LYS A 6 9.44 -21.15 4.59
C LYS A 6 8.06 -21.82 4.60
N GLU A 7 6.99 -21.07 4.85
CA GLU A 7 5.60 -21.55 4.82
C GLU A 7 5.12 -21.94 3.41
N ALA A 8 5.78 -21.45 2.37
CA ALA A 8 5.56 -21.85 0.99
C ALA A 8 6.27 -23.17 0.63
N GLY A 9 7.11 -23.72 1.51
CA GLY A 9 7.92 -24.92 1.26
C GLY A 9 9.32 -24.62 0.71
N GLY A 10 9.81 -23.38 0.84
CA GLY A 10 11.10 -22.93 0.33
C GLY A 10 10.99 -22.06 -0.94
N ILE A 11 12.10 -21.44 -1.32
CA ILE A 11 12.20 -20.42 -2.38
C ILE A 11 11.95 -21.01 -3.79
N ASN A 12 12.18 -22.31 -3.98
CA ASN A 12 12.09 -22.98 -5.28
C ASN A 12 10.70 -23.60 -5.56
N THR A 13 9.69 -23.30 -4.74
CA THR A 13 8.35 -23.86 -4.91
C THR A 13 7.52 -23.06 -5.90
N LYS A 14 6.59 -23.72 -6.60
CA LYS A 14 5.59 -23.03 -7.45
C LYS A 14 4.75 -22.03 -6.65
N LYS A 15 4.53 -22.32 -5.36
CA LYS A 15 3.83 -21.43 -4.42
C LYS A 15 4.65 -20.18 -4.13
N ALA A 16 5.97 -20.30 -3.89
CA ALA A 16 6.86 -19.16 -3.75
C ALA A 16 6.90 -18.28 -5.00
N SER A 17 6.99 -18.86 -6.20
CA SER A 17 6.90 -18.10 -7.46
C SER A 17 5.57 -17.35 -7.56
N LYS A 18 4.44 -18.01 -7.28
CA LYS A 18 3.11 -17.37 -7.34
C LYS A 18 2.96 -16.22 -6.35
N ILE A 19 3.48 -16.36 -5.12
CA ILE A 19 3.48 -15.28 -4.11
C ILE A 19 4.22 -14.06 -4.65
N LYS A 20 5.42 -14.29 -5.19
CA LYS A 20 6.30 -13.26 -5.72
C LYS A 20 5.71 -12.54 -6.94
N ASP A 21 5.09 -13.29 -7.85
CA ASP A 21 4.61 -12.75 -9.13
C ASP A 21 3.25 -12.04 -9.02
N SER A 22 2.41 -12.37 -8.04
CA SER A 22 0.98 -11.97 -8.07
C SER A 22 0.38 -11.46 -6.77
N GLN A 23 1.14 -11.40 -5.67
CA GLN A 23 0.56 -11.09 -4.35
C GLN A 23 1.14 -9.86 -3.66
N LEU A 24 2.23 -9.31 -4.20
CA LEU A 24 2.85 -8.09 -3.70
C LEU A 24 2.61 -6.98 -4.71
N PHE A 25 2.21 -5.81 -4.21
CA PHE A 25 1.86 -4.63 -4.98
C PHE A 25 2.36 -3.40 -4.22
N GLY A 26 2.85 -2.39 -4.94
CA GLY A 26 3.24 -1.13 -4.32
C GLY A 26 3.13 0.04 -5.27
N ILE A 27 3.02 1.23 -4.69
CA ILE A 27 3.05 2.51 -5.40
C ILE A 27 4.07 3.38 -4.67
N GLU A 28 4.96 4.02 -5.42
CA GLU A 28 5.88 5.03 -4.90
C GLU A 28 5.94 6.21 -5.86
N PHE A 29 5.85 7.43 -5.32
CA PHE A 29 5.84 8.66 -6.11
C PHE A 29 7.25 9.20 -6.34
N ASP A 30 8.16 9.04 -5.37
CA ASP A 30 9.51 9.55 -5.53
C ASP A 30 10.32 8.59 -6.42
N ARG A 31 10.88 9.13 -7.50
CA ARG A 31 11.62 8.34 -8.50
C ARG A 31 12.82 7.61 -7.91
N GLU A 32 13.55 8.23 -6.99
CA GLU A 32 14.75 7.65 -6.38
C GLU A 32 14.36 6.54 -5.40
N ILE A 33 13.35 6.79 -4.58
CA ILE A 33 12.82 5.79 -3.64
C ILE A 33 12.19 4.62 -4.41
N PHE A 34 11.48 4.89 -5.50
CA PHE A 34 10.92 3.86 -6.38
C PHE A 34 12.03 2.98 -6.97
N ALA A 35 13.10 3.58 -7.51
CA ALA A 35 14.23 2.84 -8.05
C ALA A 35 14.93 1.99 -6.98
N LEU A 36 15.10 2.54 -5.77
CA LEU A 36 15.67 1.81 -4.64
C LEU A 36 14.77 0.64 -4.21
N ALA A 37 13.45 0.84 -4.14
CA ALA A 37 12.49 -0.22 -3.83
C ALA A 37 12.53 -1.33 -4.90
N CYS A 38 12.59 -0.97 -6.18
CA CYS A 38 12.79 -1.92 -7.27
C CYS A 38 14.07 -2.73 -7.11
N ALA A 39 15.20 -2.06 -6.83
CA ALA A 39 16.50 -2.71 -6.62
C ALA A 39 16.48 -3.67 -5.43
N ASN A 40 15.87 -3.25 -4.30
CA ASN A 40 15.74 -4.10 -3.12
C ASN A 40 14.94 -5.37 -3.42
N MET A 41 13.83 -5.27 -4.15
CA MET A 41 13.03 -6.43 -4.55
C MET A 41 13.78 -7.37 -5.50
N LEU A 42 14.56 -6.80 -6.43
CA LEU A 42 15.40 -7.56 -7.36
C LEU A 42 16.52 -8.31 -6.63
N ILE A 43 17.25 -7.65 -5.73
CA ILE A 43 18.38 -8.24 -5.00
C ILE A 43 17.90 -9.40 -4.10
N HIS A 44 16.75 -9.25 -3.46
CA HIS A 44 16.19 -10.28 -2.58
C HIS A 44 15.44 -11.41 -3.32
N LYS A 45 15.44 -11.39 -4.66
CA LYS A 45 14.74 -12.35 -5.53
C LYS A 45 13.23 -12.39 -5.25
N ASP A 46 12.62 -11.30 -4.81
CA ASP A 46 11.24 -11.26 -4.30
C ASP A 46 10.16 -11.18 -5.41
N GLY A 47 10.54 -11.35 -6.68
CA GLY A 47 9.61 -11.47 -7.81
C GLY A 47 9.67 -10.32 -8.81
N LYS A 48 8.91 -10.46 -9.90
CA LYS A 48 8.67 -9.35 -10.82
C LYS A 48 8.03 -8.19 -10.06
N THR A 49 8.65 -7.03 -10.19
CA THR A 49 8.38 -5.82 -9.42
C THR A 49 7.00 -5.25 -9.79
N ASN A 50 5.95 -5.71 -9.11
CA ASN A 50 4.61 -5.12 -9.17
C ASN A 50 4.55 -3.78 -8.40
N LEU A 51 5.59 -2.96 -8.55
CA LEU A 51 5.65 -1.60 -8.04
C LEU A 51 5.39 -0.66 -9.21
N GLU A 52 4.54 0.33 -9.00
CA GLU A 52 4.32 1.39 -9.98
C GLU A 52 4.86 2.72 -9.47
N HIS A 53 5.44 3.49 -10.38
CA HIS A 53 5.84 4.87 -10.11
C HIS A 53 4.63 5.80 -10.33
N LEU A 54 3.79 5.92 -9.31
CA LEU A 54 2.53 6.67 -9.34
C LEU A 54 2.37 7.55 -8.10
N ASP A 55 1.53 8.57 -8.20
CA ASP A 55 1.10 9.36 -7.05
C ASP A 55 -0.21 8.80 -6.49
N SER A 56 -0.19 8.28 -5.26
CA SER A 56 -1.39 7.72 -4.59
C SER A 56 -2.53 8.73 -4.37
N ARG A 57 -2.31 10.02 -4.65
CA ARG A 57 -3.35 11.07 -4.63
C ARG A 57 -4.16 11.13 -5.93
N THR A 58 -3.69 10.54 -7.02
CA THR A 58 -4.30 10.66 -8.36
C THR A 58 -5.35 9.59 -8.63
N GLN A 59 -6.19 9.84 -9.64
CA GLN A 59 -7.20 8.89 -10.10
C GLN A 59 -6.57 7.62 -10.71
N GLU A 60 -5.45 7.78 -11.40
CA GLU A 60 -4.70 6.65 -11.98
C GLU A 60 -4.28 5.64 -10.91
N ALA A 61 -3.73 6.12 -9.78
CA ALA A 61 -3.41 5.25 -8.65
C ALA A 61 -4.67 4.59 -8.06
N CYS A 62 -5.78 5.31 -7.99
CA CYS A 62 -7.05 4.76 -7.51
C CYS A 62 -7.53 3.59 -8.40
N ASP A 63 -7.48 3.75 -9.72
CA ASP A 63 -7.91 2.75 -10.67
C ASP A 63 -6.96 1.55 -10.70
N TRP A 64 -5.66 1.81 -10.56
CA TRP A 64 -4.67 0.75 -10.40
C TRP A 64 -4.95 -0.08 -9.14
N ILE A 65 -5.18 0.54 -7.97
CA ILE A 65 -5.49 -0.15 -6.72
C ILE A 65 -6.73 -1.05 -6.87
N LYS A 66 -7.79 -0.56 -7.51
CA LYS A 66 -9.01 -1.34 -7.77
C LYS A 66 -8.72 -2.58 -8.62
N SER A 67 -7.83 -2.45 -9.60
CA SER A 67 -7.52 -3.54 -10.55
C SER A 67 -6.82 -4.74 -9.91
N LYS A 68 -6.19 -4.59 -8.73
CA LYS A 68 -5.33 -5.62 -8.12
C LYS A 68 -6.03 -6.52 -7.10
N ASN A 69 -7.31 -6.29 -6.79
CA ASN A 69 -8.07 -7.05 -5.78
C ASN A 69 -7.32 -7.19 -4.43
N ILE A 70 -6.92 -6.05 -3.86
CA ILE A 70 -6.08 -6.01 -2.65
C ILE A 70 -6.81 -6.56 -1.42
N THR A 71 -6.25 -7.61 -0.82
CA THR A 71 -6.83 -8.26 0.37
C THR A 71 -6.27 -7.73 1.69
N LYS A 72 -5.08 -7.13 1.65
CA LYS A 72 -4.40 -6.53 2.81
C LYS A 72 -3.63 -5.29 2.40
N VAL A 73 -3.65 -4.28 3.26
CA VAL A 73 -2.88 -3.05 3.10
C VAL A 73 -1.99 -2.87 4.32
N LEU A 74 -0.71 -2.61 4.08
CA LEU A 74 0.24 -2.11 5.08
C LEU A 74 0.88 -0.86 4.49
N MET A 75 0.73 0.29 5.15
CA MET A 75 1.23 1.55 4.60
C MET A 75 1.74 2.47 5.70
N ASN A 76 2.85 3.13 5.43
CA ASN A 76 3.41 4.22 6.23
C ASN A 76 3.30 5.52 5.42
N PRO A 77 2.10 6.14 5.35
CA PRO A 77 1.93 7.35 4.56
C PRO A 77 2.79 8.50 5.10
N PRO A 78 3.17 9.46 4.24
CA PRO A 78 3.95 10.63 4.67
C PRO A 78 3.22 11.38 5.77
N PHE A 79 3.94 11.82 6.80
CA PHE A 79 3.35 12.46 7.98
C PHE A 79 3.06 13.94 7.76
N GLU A 80 3.81 14.58 6.87
CA GLU A 80 3.70 15.99 6.57
C GLU A 80 2.40 16.31 5.83
N SER A 81 1.75 17.40 6.23
CA SER A 81 0.50 17.84 5.62
C SER A 81 0.65 18.19 4.12
N LYS A 82 1.84 18.61 3.68
CA LYS A 82 2.11 18.95 2.27
C LYS A 82 1.89 17.78 1.30
N TYR A 83 2.07 16.54 1.77
CA TYR A 83 1.92 15.35 0.93
C TYR A 83 0.52 14.72 1.01
N GLY A 84 -0.40 15.30 1.78
CA GLY A 84 -1.80 14.86 1.78
C GLY A 84 -2.00 13.47 2.37
N CYS A 85 -1.38 13.17 3.52
CA CYS A 85 -1.51 11.91 4.27
C CYS A 85 -2.94 11.34 4.29
N LEU A 86 -3.92 12.15 4.72
CA LEU A 86 -5.31 11.72 4.81
C LEU A 86 -5.96 11.47 3.44
N THR A 87 -5.57 12.21 2.40
CA THR A 87 -6.03 11.98 1.03
C THR A 87 -5.54 10.63 0.53
N ILE A 88 -4.28 10.28 0.76
CA ILE A 88 -3.71 8.99 0.37
C ILE A 88 -4.45 7.86 1.09
N VAL A 89 -4.62 7.98 2.41
CA VAL A 89 -5.37 6.99 3.21
C VAL A 89 -6.81 6.84 2.72
N GLU A 90 -7.50 7.95 2.45
CA GLU A 90 -8.87 7.96 1.94
C GLU A 90 -8.97 7.29 0.56
N ASN A 91 -8.06 7.60 -0.36
CA ASN A 91 -7.98 6.98 -1.68
C ASN A 91 -7.74 5.48 -1.56
N VAL A 92 -6.75 5.04 -0.79
CA VAL A 92 -6.49 3.61 -0.59
C VAL A 92 -7.73 2.91 -0.03
N LEU A 93 -8.32 3.46 1.03
CA LEU A 93 -9.53 2.90 1.62
C LEU A 93 -10.66 2.80 0.59
N LYS A 94 -11.02 3.87 -0.10
CA LYS A 94 -12.12 3.88 -1.08
C LYS A 94 -11.94 2.88 -2.23
N ASN A 95 -10.70 2.55 -2.58
CA ASN A 95 -10.39 1.79 -3.79
C ASN A 95 -9.98 0.33 -3.53
N VAL A 96 -9.85 -0.10 -2.28
CA VAL A 96 -9.73 -1.53 -1.94
C VAL A 96 -11.10 -2.17 -1.68
N PRO A 97 -11.25 -3.50 -1.88
CA PRO A 97 -12.47 -4.23 -1.55
C PRO A 97 -13.01 -4.01 -0.12
N ARG A 98 -14.29 -4.31 0.08
CA ARG A 98 -14.89 -4.33 1.43
C ARG A 98 -14.21 -5.43 2.25
N ASN A 99 -14.09 -5.23 3.56
CA ASN A 99 -13.42 -6.14 4.50
C ASN A 99 -11.91 -6.35 4.28
N THR A 100 -11.26 -5.56 3.41
CA THR A 100 -9.79 -5.51 3.34
C THR A 100 -9.20 -5.10 4.69
N LYS A 101 -8.22 -5.89 5.17
CA LYS A 101 -7.50 -5.57 6.42
C LYS A 101 -6.45 -4.51 6.12
N CYS A 102 -6.56 -3.35 6.75
CA CYS A 102 -5.62 -2.25 6.56
C CYS A 102 -4.89 -1.92 7.86
N ALA A 103 -3.59 -1.72 7.79
CA ALA A 103 -2.76 -1.21 8.86
C ALA A 103 -2.01 0.03 8.36
N PHE A 104 -2.19 1.15 9.07
CA PHE A 104 -1.57 2.44 8.75
C PHE A 104 -0.72 2.90 9.93
N ILE A 105 0.52 3.29 9.66
CA ILE A 105 1.35 3.99 10.64
C ILE A 105 1.05 5.48 10.51
N LEU A 106 0.46 6.08 11.55
CA LEU A 106 0.04 7.47 11.56
C LEU A 106 0.53 8.15 12.84
N PRO A 107 0.93 9.43 12.81
CA PRO A 107 1.30 10.16 14.02
C PRO A 107 0.05 10.50 14.84
N ASP A 108 0.20 10.51 16.17
CA ASP A 108 -0.91 10.62 17.14
C ASP A 108 -1.88 11.77 16.86
N LYS A 109 -1.36 12.91 16.41
CA LYS A 109 -2.14 14.12 16.12
C LYS A 109 -3.05 14.01 14.89
N LYS A 110 -3.00 12.93 14.10
CA LYS A 110 -3.84 12.75 12.89
C LYS A 110 -5.23 12.18 13.19
N LEU A 111 -5.51 11.83 14.44
CA LEU A 111 -6.88 11.61 14.92
C LEU A 111 -7.67 12.92 15.00
N GLU A 112 -6.97 14.06 15.12
CA GLU A 112 -7.57 15.40 15.08
C GLU A 112 -7.81 15.87 13.65
N LYS A 113 -8.70 16.86 13.48
CA LYS A 113 -9.05 17.40 12.15
C LYS A 113 -7.83 18.06 11.51
N ASP A 114 -7.51 17.71 10.27
CA ASP A 114 -6.61 18.49 9.41
C ASP A 114 -7.20 19.90 9.16
N LYS A 115 -6.40 20.83 8.67
CA LYS A 115 -6.79 22.20 8.28
C LYS A 115 -8.01 22.25 7.35
N LYS A 116 -8.32 21.16 6.64
CA LYS A 116 -9.52 20.98 5.80
C LYS A 116 -10.72 20.33 6.53
N GLY A 117 -10.68 20.19 7.85
CA GLY A 117 -11.74 19.59 8.66
C GLY A 117 -11.85 18.06 8.58
N LYS A 118 -11.01 17.37 7.79
CA LYS A 118 -10.98 15.91 7.69
C LYS A 118 -10.24 15.30 8.86
N SER A 119 -10.83 14.31 9.52
CA SER A 119 -10.16 13.47 10.52
C SER A 119 -10.12 12.02 10.05
N PHE A 120 -9.12 11.26 10.50
CA PHE A 120 -9.06 9.83 10.24
C PHE A 120 -10.31 9.10 10.76
N SER A 121 -10.84 9.52 11.91
CA SER A 121 -12.07 8.98 12.50
C SER A 121 -13.27 9.03 11.53
N ASN A 122 -13.44 10.14 10.82
CA ASN A 122 -14.52 10.30 9.84
C ASN A 122 -14.31 9.40 8.62
N ILE A 123 -13.06 9.24 8.17
CA ILE A 123 -12.69 8.37 7.05
C ILE A 123 -12.91 6.89 7.41
N ALA A 124 -12.57 6.49 8.64
CA ALA A 124 -12.78 5.14 9.13
C ALA A 124 -14.28 4.81 9.33
N LEU A 125 -15.09 5.78 9.77
CA LEU A 125 -16.54 5.63 9.94
C LEU A 125 -17.27 5.38 8.62
N LEU A 126 -16.83 6.01 7.52
CA LEU A 126 -17.41 5.83 6.18
C LEU A 126 -17.38 4.38 5.65
N ARG A 127 -16.59 3.46 6.24
CA ARG A 127 -16.57 2.04 5.85
C ARG A 127 -17.33 1.10 6.78
N LYS A 128 -17.80 1.58 7.94
CA LYS A 128 -18.61 0.76 8.87
C LYS A 128 -20.09 0.67 8.46
N SER A 129 -20.57 1.61 7.64
CA SER A 129 -21.89 1.59 6.99
C SER A 129 -21.89 0.72 5.74
#